data_AF-A0A924L393-F1
#
_entry.id   AF-A0A924L393-F1
#
_cell.length_a   1.000
_cell.length_b   1.000
_cell.length_c   1.000
_cell.angle_alpha   90.00
_cell.angle_beta   90.00
_cell.angle_gamma   90.00
#
_symmetry.space_group_name_H-M   'P 1'
#
loop_
_entity.id
_entity.type
_entity.pdbx_description
1 polymer ?
#
loop_
_entity_poly.entity_id
_entity_poly.type
_entity_poly.pdbx_seq_one_letter_code
_entity_poly.pdbx_strand_id
1 'polypeptide(L)'
;MELSFYYAFLAVTIVDYFLRCRLFTEPNKHKSKVLLVISLIGNLGILVFFKYGTFLLENFTTLIKVIGMNYQPAKPNVILPAGISFYTFTTLCYTVNMYKKKSEPVKSLLDFSLFVTFFPHFVARPIVRPPQLVPQFESPSTANKKQLMQGLFLITLGMFMKVVLADSMLAEPVNTVFN
;
A
#
# COMPACT_ATOMS: atom_id res chain seq x y z
N MET A 1 -10.81 8.44 -15.61
CA MET A 1 -10.44 7.12 -15.05
C MET A 1 -9.53 7.25 -13.84
N GLU A 2 -8.59 8.21 -13.80
CA GLU A 2 -7.79 8.48 -12.60
C GLU A 2 -8.60 8.95 -11.38
N LEU A 3 -9.61 9.82 -11.55
CA LEU A 3 -10.47 10.23 -10.43
C LEU A 3 -11.17 9.05 -9.75
N SER A 4 -11.64 8.07 -10.52
CA SER A 4 -12.30 6.87 -9.99
C SER A 4 -11.40 6.07 -9.05
N PHE A 5 -10.09 6.06 -9.31
CA PHE A 5 -9.12 5.42 -8.43
C PHE A 5 -8.99 6.16 -7.09
N TYR A 6 -8.82 7.48 -7.10
CA TYR A 6 -8.72 8.28 -5.87
C TYR A 6 -9.96 8.11 -4.99
N TYR A 7 -11.15 8.10 -5.59
CA TYR A 7 -12.40 7.86 -4.85
C TYR A 7 -12.45 6.46 -4.24
N ALA A 8 -12.06 5.42 -4.97
CA ALA A 8 -12.01 4.05 -4.44
C ALA A 8 -11.04 3.94 -3.26
N PHE A 9 -9.90 4.62 -3.35
CA PHE A 9 -8.87 4.62 -2.32
C PHE A 9 -9.29 5.38 -1.07
N LEU A 10 -9.90 6.56 -1.22
CA LEU A 10 -10.49 7.32 -0.12
C LEU A 10 -11.62 6.53 0.53
N ALA A 11 -12.51 5.94 -0.27
CA ALA A 11 -13.62 5.14 0.24
C ALA A 11 -13.12 3.96 1.09
N VAL A 12 -12.10 3.22 0.61
CA VAL A 12 -11.53 2.15 1.42
C VAL A 12 -10.80 2.69 2.63
N THR A 13 -9.98 3.73 2.54
CA THR A 13 -9.33 4.34 3.72
C THR A 13 -10.35 4.67 4.81
N ILE A 14 -11.47 5.29 4.43
CA ILE A 14 -12.56 5.70 5.33
C ILE A 14 -13.26 4.49 5.93
N VAL A 15 -13.77 3.57 5.10
CA VAL A 15 -14.47 2.35 5.55
C VAL A 15 -13.60 1.59 6.54
N ASP A 16 -12.33 1.46 6.20
CA ASP A 16 -11.41 0.61 6.90
C ASP A 16 -10.95 1.26 8.24
N TYR A 17 -10.90 2.60 8.30
CA TYR A 17 -10.76 3.34 9.56
C TYR A 17 -11.91 3.03 10.52
N PHE A 18 -13.16 3.14 10.06
CA PHE A 18 -14.33 2.86 10.89
C PHE A 18 -14.41 1.38 11.30
N LEU A 19 -14.13 0.46 10.37
CA LEU A 19 -14.07 -0.97 10.67
C LEU A 19 -13.04 -1.27 11.77
N ARG A 20 -11.85 -0.64 11.71
CA ARG A 20 -10.80 -0.81 12.72
C ARG A 20 -11.19 -0.26 14.08
N CYS A 21 -11.78 0.94 14.14
CA CYS A 21 -12.28 1.51 15.40
C CYS A 21 -13.31 0.58 16.05
N ARG A 22 -14.23 0.02 15.24
CA ARG A 22 -15.23 -0.95 15.72
C ARG A 22 -14.61 -2.30 16.11
N LEU A 23 -13.66 -2.80 15.34
CA LEU A 23 -12.93 -4.04 15.60
C LEU A 23 -12.19 -4.01 16.95
N PHE A 24 -11.69 -2.83 17.33
CA PHE A 24 -10.98 -2.64 18.59
C PHE A 24 -11.91 -2.66 19.80
N THR A 25 -13.10 -2.07 19.70
CA THR A 25 -14.05 -1.99 20.81
C THR A 25 -14.97 -3.20 20.91
N GLU A 26 -15.09 -4.03 19.86
CA GLU A 26 -15.98 -5.19 19.85
C GLU A 26 -15.48 -6.32 20.79
N PRO A 27 -16.23 -6.68 21.84
CA PRO A 27 -15.85 -7.74 22.78
C PRO A 27 -16.16 -9.15 22.24
N ASN A 28 -17.11 -9.27 21.32
CA ASN A 28 -17.52 -10.56 20.77
C ASN A 28 -16.51 -11.05 19.70
N LYS A 29 -15.87 -12.19 19.98
CA LYS A 29 -14.86 -12.80 19.09
C LYS A 29 -15.40 -13.12 17.70
N HIS A 30 -16.64 -13.57 17.57
CA HIS A 30 -17.24 -13.88 16.26
C HIS A 30 -17.46 -12.60 15.44
N LYS A 31 -18.04 -11.56 16.04
CA LYS A 31 -18.25 -10.27 15.36
C LYS A 31 -16.93 -9.62 14.97
N SER A 32 -15.94 -9.67 15.85
CA SER A 32 -14.58 -9.19 15.57
C SER A 32 -13.95 -9.94 14.38
N LYS A 33 -14.11 -11.26 14.31
CA LYS A 33 -13.63 -12.06 13.16
C LYS A 33 -14.33 -11.69 11.85
N VAL A 34 -15.65 -11.46 11.89
CA VAL A 34 -16.41 -11.01 10.71
C VAL A 34 -15.92 -9.64 10.24
N LEU A 35 -15.73 -8.67 11.14
CA LEU A 35 -15.20 -7.35 10.81
C LEU A 35 -13.80 -7.42 10.19
N LEU A 36 -12.93 -8.30 10.72
CA LEU A 36 -11.61 -8.55 10.13
C LEU A 36 -11.74 -9.09 8.70
N VAL A 37 -12.58 -10.11 8.49
CA VAL A 37 -12.77 -10.72 7.16
C VAL A 37 -13.30 -9.71 6.15
N ILE A 38 -14.26 -8.85 6.55
CA ILE A 38 -14.79 -7.78 5.70
C ILE A 38 -13.67 -6.82 5.26
N SER A 39 -12.84 -6.37 6.20
CA SER A 39 -11.69 -5.48 5.90
C SER A 39 -10.67 -6.16 4.97
N LEU A 40 -10.37 -7.44 5.20
CA LEU A 40 -9.47 -8.24 4.36
C LEU A 40 -9.98 -8.36 2.93
N ILE A 41 -11.26 -8.73 2.77
CA ILE A 41 -11.89 -8.88 1.45
C ILE A 41 -11.93 -7.54 0.71
N GLY A 42 -12.27 -6.44 1.39
CA GLY A 42 -12.27 -5.11 0.77
C GLY A 42 -10.89 -4.68 0.25
N ASN A 43 -9.87 -4.79 1.11
CA ASN A 43 -8.50 -4.41 0.76
C ASN A 43 -7.88 -5.30 -0.34
N LEU A 44 -8.05 -6.62 -0.22
CA LEU A 44 -7.57 -7.56 -1.23
C LEU A 44 -8.37 -7.47 -2.53
N GLY A 45 -9.68 -7.21 -2.45
CA GLY A 45 -10.55 -7.02 -3.60
C GLY A 45 -10.11 -5.84 -4.46
N ILE A 46 -9.80 -4.70 -3.84
CA ILE A 46 -9.20 -3.55 -4.56
C ILE A 46 -7.87 -3.94 -5.19
N LEU A 47 -6.98 -4.59 -4.43
CA LEU A 47 -5.68 -4.98 -4.96
C LEU A 47 -5.82 -5.92 -6.16
N VAL A 48 -6.71 -6.91 -6.08
CA VAL A 48 -6.99 -7.85 -7.17
C VAL A 48 -7.57 -7.14 -8.38
N PHE A 49 -8.56 -6.28 -8.18
CA PHE A 49 -9.21 -5.53 -9.25
C PHE A 49 -8.19 -4.67 -10.02
N PHE A 50 -7.39 -3.87 -9.33
CA PHE A 50 -6.45 -2.96 -9.98
C PHE A 50 -5.22 -3.69 -10.53
N LYS A 51 -4.61 -4.61 -9.77
CA LYS A 51 -3.34 -5.24 -10.14
C LYS A 51 -3.48 -6.42 -11.09
N TYR A 52 -4.53 -7.21 -10.92
CA TYR A 52 -4.74 -8.45 -11.67
C TYR A 52 -5.99 -8.42 -12.55
N GLY A 53 -6.77 -7.34 -12.54
CA GLY A 53 -8.03 -7.26 -13.29
C GLY A 53 -7.87 -7.49 -14.80
N THR A 54 -6.85 -6.91 -15.43
CA THR A 54 -6.55 -7.12 -16.86
C THR A 54 -6.17 -8.57 -17.14
N PHE A 55 -5.26 -9.14 -16.34
CA PHE A 55 -4.87 -10.55 -16.44
C PHE A 55 -6.07 -11.49 -16.27
N LEU A 56 -6.91 -11.27 -15.27
CA LEU A 56 -8.11 -12.08 -15.03
C LEU A 56 -9.11 -11.98 -16.20
N LEU A 57 -9.29 -10.78 -16.75
CA LEU A 57 -10.17 -10.54 -17.90
C LEU A 57 -9.66 -11.27 -19.15
N GLU A 58 -8.36 -11.24 -19.43
CA GLU A 58 -7.73 -11.93 -20.56
C GLU A 58 -7.84 -13.46 -20.45
N ASN A 59 -7.64 -14.00 -19.25
CA ASN A 59 -7.82 -15.44 -19.02
C ASN A 59 -9.30 -15.85 -19.18
N PHE A 60 -10.22 -15.03 -18.68
CA PHE A 60 -11.65 -15.30 -18.77
C PHE A 60 -12.16 -15.26 -20.22
N THR A 61 -11.74 -14.28 -21.02
CA THR A 61 -12.09 -14.23 -22.45
C THR A 61 -11.52 -15.42 -23.21
N THR A 62 -10.31 -15.85 -22.87
CA THR A 62 -9.68 -17.04 -23.46
C THR A 62 -10.49 -18.31 -23.17
N LEU A 63 -10.95 -18.49 -21.92
CA LEU A 63 -11.79 -19.64 -21.52
C LEU A 63 -13.16 -19.63 -22.21
N ILE A 64 -13.83 -18.48 -22.27
CA ILE A 64 -15.14 -18.36 -22.93
C ILE A 64 -15.03 -18.64 -24.43
N LYS A 65 -13.92 -18.23 -25.06
CA LYS A 65 -13.64 -18.52 -26.47
C LYS A 65 -13.49 -20.01 -26.74
N VAL A 66 -12.89 -20.76 -25.80
CA VAL A 66 -12.81 -22.24 -25.88
C VAL A 66 -14.19 -22.90 -25.83
N ILE A 67 -15.15 -22.29 -25.12
CA ILE A 67 -16.55 -22.75 -25.01
C ILE A 67 -17.40 -22.29 -26.22
N GLY A 68 -16.77 -21.64 -27.22
CA GLY A 68 -17.42 -21.22 -28.47
C GLY A 68 -18.16 -19.88 -28.40
N MET A 69 -18.03 -19.15 -27.29
CA MET A 69 -18.61 -17.81 -27.14
C MET A 69 -17.54 -16.74 -27.41
N ASN A 70 -17.83 -15.78 -28.29
CA ASN A 70 -16.94 -14.65 -28.54
C ASN A 70 -17.36 -13.46 -27.68
N TYR A 71 -16.72 -13.33 -26.52
CA TYR A 71 -16.89 -12.17 -25.65
C TYR A 71 -15.71 -11.20 -25.82
N GLN A 72 -15.99 -9.99 -26.29
CA GLN A 72 -15.01 -8.90 -26.38
C GLN A 72 -15.34 -7.85 -25.32
N PRO A 73 -14.70 -7.91 -24.13
CA PRO A 73 -14.86 -6.87 -23.13
C PRO A 73 -14.20 -5.58 -23.59
N ALA A 74 -14.77 -4.45 -23.16
CA ALA A 74 -14.08 -3.17 -23.24
C ALA A 74 -12.78 -3.26 -22.43
N LYS A 75 -11.63 -2.94 -23.04
CA LYS A 75 -10.34 -2.95 -22.34
C LYS A 75 -10.37 -1.94 -21.20
N PRO A 76 -10.22 -2.37 -19.93
CA PRO A 76 -10.13 -1.43 -18.83
C PRO A 76 -8.82 -0.65 -18.97
N ASN A 77 -8.87 0.66 -19.22
CA ASN A 77 -7.69 1.53 -19.18
C ASN A 77 -7.32 1.87 -17.72
N VAL A 78 -7.03 0.84 -16.93
CA VAL A 78 -6.77 0.97 -15.49
C VAL A 78 -5.31 1.39 -15.30
N ILE A 79 -5.12 2.65 -14.93
CA ILE A 79 -3.82 3.17 -14.52
C ILE A 79 -3.51 2.61 -13.14
N LEU A 80 -2.45 1.81 -13.04
CA LEU A 80 -2.04 1.21 -11.78
C LEU A 80 -1.29 2.26 -10.95
N PRO A 81 -1.71 2.55 -9.71
CA PRO A 81 -0.96 3.45 -8.84
C PRO A 81 0.31 2.75 -8.37
N ALA A 82 1.43 3.45 -8.52
CA ALA A 82 2.65 3.06 -7.83
C ALA A 82 2.35 2.98 -6.32
N GLY A 83 2.67 1.84 -5.70
CA GLY A 83 2.50 1.67 -4.26
C GLY A 83 1.18 1.05 -3.79
N ILE A 84 0.22 0.68 -4.66
CA ILE A 84 -1.05 0.06 -4.23
C ILE A 84 -0.84 -1.21 -3.40
N SER A 85 0.16 -2.03 -3.74
CA SER A 85 0.51 -3.22 -2.95
C SER A 85 0.98 -2.84 -1.54
N PHE A 86 1.83 -1.81 -1.41
CA PHE A 86 2.30 -1.35 -0.11
C PHE A 86 1.17 -0.79 0.75
N TYR A 87 0.32 0.06 0.17
CA TYR A 87 -0.90 0.54 0.83
C TYR A 87 -1.73 -0.63 1.39
N THR A 88 -2.07 -1.59 0.53
CA THR A 88 -2.92 -2.72 0.89
C THR A 88 -2.27 -3.53 2.00
N PHE A 89 -0.98 -3.90 1.87
CA PHE A 89 -0.30 -4.71 2.88
C PHE A 89 -0.13 -3.98 4.22
N THR A 90 0.23 -2.70 4.21
CA THR A 90 0.30 -1.89 5.44
C THR A 90 -1.04 -1.85 6.16
N THR A 91 -2.11 -1.65 5.40
CA THR A 91 -3.48 -1.58 5.92
C THR A 91 -3.95 -2.94 6.47
N LEU A 92 -3.72 -4.03 5.75
CA LEU A 92 -4.00 -5.39 6.21
C LEU A 92 -3.22 -5.76 7.47
N CYS A 93 -1.90 -5.55 7.47
CA CYS A 93 -1.05 -5.82 8.62
C CYS A 93 -1.54 -5.06 9.85
N TYR A 94 -1.97 -3.82 9.66
CA TYR A 94 -2.52 -3.04 10.75
C TYR A 94 -3.86 -3.59 11.27
N THR A 95 -4.82 -3.89 10.40
CA THR A 95 -6.10 -4.49 10.81
C THR A 95 -5.90 -5.82 11.53
N VAL A 96 -4.97 -6.67 11.08
CA VAL A 96 -4.63 -7.93 11.76
C VAL A 96 -4.04 -7.70 13.14
N ASN A 97 -3.15 -6.71 13.30
CA ASN A 97 -2.59 -6.35 14.61
C ASN A 97 -3.65 -5.80 15.55
N MET A 98 -4.62 -5.02 15.05
CA MET A 98 -5.78 -4.56 15.80
C MET A 98 -6.67 -5.71 16.27
N TYR A 99 -6.96 -6.68 15.40
CA TYR A 99 -7.69 -7.89 15.77
C TYR A 99 -6.97 -8.67 16.88
N LYS A 100 -5.64 -8.76 16.80
CA LYS A 100 -4.79 -9.39 17.83
C LYS A 100 -4.55 -8.52 19.07
N LYS A 101 -5.17 -7.33 19.17
CA LYS A 101 -4.98 -6.34 20.25
C LYS A 101 -3.52 -5.96 20.49
N LYS A 102 -2.68 -5.99 19.44
CA LYS A 102 -1.26 -5.61 19.49
C LYS A 102 -1.00 -4.14 19.12
N SER A 103 -2.02 -3.46 18.62
CA SER A 103 -1.94 -2.05 18.24
C SER A 103 -3.30 -1.38 18.47
N GLU A 104 -3.25 -0.18 19.02
CA GLU A 104 -4.41 0.69 19.23
C GLU A 104 -4.83 1.39 17.93
N PRO A 105 -6.12 1.79 17.79
CA PRO A 105 -6.56 2.53 16.63
C PRO A 105 -5.94 3.92 16.62
N VAL A 106 -5.64 4.43 15.42
CA VAL A 106 -5.26 5.84 15.25
C VAL A 106 -6.50 6.67 15.53
N LYS A 107 -6.38 7.72 16.34
CA LYS A 107 -7.51 8.49 16.85
C LYS A 107 -8.15 9.41 15.80
N SER A 108 -7.37 9.81 14.81
CA SER A 108 -7.77 10.74 13.75
C SER A 108 -7.77 10.05 12.40
N LEU A 109 -8.84 10.26 11.63
CA LEU A 109 -8.91 9.81 10.25
C LEU A 109 -7.81 10.47 9.40
N LEU A 110 -7.44 11.71 9.72
CA LEU A 110 -6.40 12.45 9.00
C LEU A 110 -5.03 11.81 9.23
N ASP A 111 -4.66 11.54 10.48
CA ASP A 111 -3.38 10.92 10.81
C ASP A 111 -3.30 9.49 10.28
N PHE A 112 -4.42 8.78 10.27
CA PHE A 112 -4.52 7.48 9.63
C PHE A 112 -4.32 7.58 8.11
N SER A 113 -5.00 8.51 7.45
CA SER A 113 -4.87 8.73 6.01
C SER A 113 -3.45 9.14 5.64
N LEU A 114 -2.83 10.01 6.43
CA LEU A 114 -1.43 10.42 6.27
C LEU A 114 -0.50 9.23 6.47
N PHE A 115 -0.66 8.45 7.54
CA PHE A 115 0.13 7.25 7.81
C PHE A 115 0.12 6.29 6.61
N VAL A 116 -1.07 5.98 6.09
CA VAL A 116 -1.19 4.99 5.03
C VAL A 116 -0.71 5.54 3.68
N THR A 117 -0.81 6.86 3.44
CA THR A 117 -0.38 7.51 2.18
C THR A 117 1.04 8.08 2.22
N PHE A 118 1.77 7.95 3.33
CA PHE A 118 3.09 8.55 3.52
C PHE A 118 4.15 7.94 2.60
N PHE A 119 4.44 8.64 1.50
CA PHE A 119 5.33 8.18 0.44
C PHE A 119 6.74 7.73 0.87
N PRO A 120 7.42 8.36 1.84
CA PRO A 120 8.76 7.95 2.22
C PRO A 120 8.90 6.47 2.63
N HIS A 121 7.84 5.85 3.17
CA HIS A 121 7.85 4.41 3.46
C HIS A 121 7.35 3.53 2.30
N PHE A 122 6.71 4.10 1.27
CA PHE A 122 6.30 3.34 0.09
C PHE A 122 7.47 2.80 -0.74
N VAL A 123 8.65 3.39 -0.59
CA VAL A 123 9.87 3.01 -1.34
C VAL A 123 10.81 2.13 -0.49
N ALA A 124 10.66 2.10 0.83
CA ALA A 124 11.54 1.39 1.75
C ALA A 124 10.88 0.13 2.33
N ARG A 125 11.54 -1.03 2.22
CA ARG A 125 11.12 -2.31 2.83
C ARG A 125 11.67 -2.42 4.25
N PRO A 126 11.05 -1.77 5.23
CA PRO A 126 10.20 -2.54 6.15
C PRO A 126 8.80 -1.95 6.27
N ILE A 127 7.79 -2.81 6.43
CA ILE A 127 6.40 -2.38 6.68
C ILE A 127 6.37 -1.64 8.03
N VAL A 128 6.29 -0.31 7.96
CA VAL A 128 6.25 0.58 9.12
C VAL A 128 4.93 0.38 9.87
N ARG A 129 4.98 0.33 11.20
CA ARG A 129 3.78 0.13 12.03
C ARG A 129 3.26 1.47 12.55
N PRO A 130 1.94 1.66 12.69
CA PRO A 130 1.36 2.92 13.18
C PRO A 130 1.94 3.43 14.50
N PRO A 131 2.17 2.58 15.54
CA PRO A 131 2.74 3.05 16.80
C PRO A 131 4.14 3.68 16.68
N GLN A 132 4.86 3.45 15.58
CA GLN A 132 6.19 4.01 15.35
C GLN A 132 6.13 5.37 14.64
N LEU A 133 5.17 5.56 13.73
CA LEU A 133 5.13 6.72 12.84
C LEU A 133 4.07 7.75 13.22
N VAL A 134 2.89 7.30 13.66
CA VAL A 134 1.76 8.19 14.00
C VAL A 134 2.10 9.17 15.13
N PRO A 135 2.77 8.77 16.24
CA PRO A 135 3.15 9.72 17.28
C PRO A 135 4.05 10.86 16.78
N GLN A 136 4.83 10.62 15.72
CA GLN A 136 5.71 11.65 15.14
C GLN A 136 4.92 12.72 14.38
N PHE A 137 3.69 12.42 13.94
CA PHE A 137 2.79 13.41 13.34
C PHE A 137 2.17 14.31 14.40
N GLU A 138 1.86 13.75 15.57
CA GLU A 138 1.26 14.48 16.70
C GLU A 138 2.27 15.41 17.39
N SER A 139 3.58 15.09 17.34
CA SER A 139 4.66 15.90 17.91
C SER A 139 5.49 16.60 16.83
N PRO A 140 5.14 17.82 16.39
CA PRO A 140 5.92 18.54 15.40
C PRO A 140 7.33 18.84 15.96
N SER A 141 8.36 18.22 15.38
CA SER A 141 9.76 18.51 15.70
C SER A 141 10.39 19.39 14.62
N THR A 142 11.09 20.45 15.02
CA THR A 142 11.90 21.24 14.09
C THR A 142 13.22 20.52 13.80
N ALA A 143 13.58 20.41 12.53
CA ALA A 143 14.84 19.80 12.13
C ALA A 143 16.01 20.67 12.59
N ASN A 144 16.97 20.09 13.32
CA ASN A 144 18.17 20.81 13.72
C ASN A 144 19.23 20.78 12.60
N LYS A 145 20.24 21.65 12.70
CA LYS A 145 21.33 21.76 11.71
C LYS A 145 22.06 20.43 11.48
N LYS A 146 22.24 19.62 12.53
CA LYS A 146 22.91 18.31 12.45
C LYS A 146 22.09 17.31 11.64
N GLN A 147 20.77 17.24 11.87
CA GLN A 147 19.84 16.40 11.12
C GLN A 147 19.78 16.81 9.65
N LEU A 148 19.79 18.12 9.38
CA LEU A 148 19.83 18.62 8.00
C LEU A 148 21.13 18.21 7.28
N MET A 149 22.29 18.37 7.93
CA MET A 149 23.57 17.93 7.36
C MET A 149 23.64 16.43 7.15
N GLN A 150 23.12 15.63 8.10
CA GLN A 150 23.03 14.18 7.95
C GLN A 150 22.11 13.78 6.79
N GLY A 151 20.96 14.43 6.66
CA GLY A 151 20.03 14.21 5.56
C GLY A 151 20.69 14.51 4.21
N LEU A 152 21.38 15.64 4.10
CA LEU A 152 22.10 16.01 2.88
C LEU A 152 23.20 15.01 2.54
N PHE A 153 23.98 14.58 3.54
CA PHE A 153 25.00 13.55 3.36
C PHE A 153 24.41 12.23 2.84
N LEU A 154 23.30 11.76 3.44
CA LEU A 154 22.63 10.52 3.02
C LEU A 154 22.06 10.62 1.60
N ILE A 155 21.49 11.78 1.23
CA ILE A 155 20.99 12.02 -0.13
C ILE A 155 22.14 11.96 -1.13
N THR A 156 23.23 12.67 -0.88
CA THR A 156 24.41 12.68 -1.75
C THR A 156 25.04 11.29 -1.89
N LEU A 157 25.19 10.58 -0.77
CA LEU A 157 25.72 9.21 -0.77
C LEU A 157 24.80 8.25 -1.54
N GLY A 158 23.48 8.34 -1.34
CA GLY A 158 22.49 7.55 -2.07
C GLY A 158 22.51 7.81 -3.57
N MET A 159 22.62 9.09 -3.98
CA MET A 159 22.77 9.45 -5.39
C MET A 159 24.07 8.89 -5.99
N PHE A 160 25.19 8.97 -5.26
CA PHE A 160 26.45 8.40 -5.71
C PHE A 160 26.35 6.88 -5.90
N MET A 161 25.80 6.16 -4.91
CA MET A 161 25.59 4.71 -5.00
C MET A 161 24.68 4.34 -6.16
N LYS A 162 23.64 5.13 -6.43
CA LYS A 162 22.69 4.84 -7.53
C LYS A 162 23.29 5.14 -8.90
N VAL A 163 23.76 6.37 -9.12
CA VAL A 163 24.17 6.84 -10.45
C VAL A 163 25.55 6.29 -10.83
N VAL A 164 26.51 6.34 -9.91
CA VAL A 164 27.90 5.97 -10.22
C VAL A 164 28.08 4.46 -10.10
N LEU A 165 27.76 3.88 -8.94
CA LEU A 165 28.04 2.46 -8.72
C LEU A 165 27.04 1.57 -9.47
N ALA A 166 25.74 1.71 -9.18
CA ALA A 166 24.74 0.82 -9.76
C ALA A 166 24.56 1.03 -11.26
N ASP A 167 24.30 2.26 -11.70
CA ASP A 167 23.92 2.53 -13.08
C ASP A 167 25.14 2.63 -14.03
N SER A 168 26.28 3.17 -13.59
CA SER A 168 27.45 3.35 -14.48
C SER A 168 28.43 2.17 -14.45
N MET A 169 28.73 1.60 -13.27
CA MET A 169 29.77 0.56 -13.16
C MET A 169 29.21 -0.87 -13.20
N LEU A 170 28.04 -1.11 -12.58
CA LEU A 170 27.53 -2.46 -12.37
C LEU A 170 26.42 -2.86 -13.36
N ALA A 171 25.78 -1.91 -14.04
CA ALA A 171 24.68 -2.20 -14.94
C ALA A 171 25.11 -3.07 -16.13
N GLU A 172 26.25 -2.77 -16.76
CA GLU A 172 26.73 -3.52 -17.93
C GLU A 172 27.10 -4.98 -17.59
N PRO A 173 27.92 -5.27 -16.56
CA PRO A 173 28.19 -6.66 -16.15
C PRO A 173 26.94 -7.46 -15.79
N VAL A 174 25.96 -6.83 -15.13
CA VAL A 174 24.68 -7.49 -14.78
C VAL A 174 23.90 -7.81 -16.04
N ASN A 175 23.83 -6.87 -17.00
CA ASN A 175 23.14 -7.12 -18.26
C ASN A 175 23.78 -8.25 -19.06
N THR A 176 25.10 -8.41 -19.05
CA THR A 176 25.76 -9.52 -19.77
C THR A 176 25.41 -10.90 -19.21
N VAL A 177 25.07 -11.00 -17.93
CA VAL A 177 24.76 -12.28 -17.27
C VAL A 177 23.27 -12.62 -17.31
N PHE A 178 22.39 -11.62 -17.23
CA PHE A 178 20.95 -11.81 -17.05
C PHE A 178 20.07 -11.42 -18.25
N ASN A 179 20.61 -10.73 -19.26
CA ASN A 179 19.95 -10.48 -20.55
C ASN A 179 20.64 -11.25 -21.66
#